data_AF-A0A3C0ANB5-F1
#
_entry.id   AF-A0A3C0ANB5-F1
#
_cell.length_a   1.000
_cell.length_b   1.000
_cell.length_c   1.000
_cell.angle_alpha   90.00
_cell.angle_beta   90.00
_cell.angle_gamma   90.00
#
_symmetry.space_group_name_H-M   'P 1'
#
loop_
_entity.id
_entity.type
_entity.pdbx_description
1 polymer ?
#
loop_
_entity_poly.entity_id
_entity_poly.type
_entity_poly.pdbx_seq_one_letter_code
_entity_poly.pdbx_strand_id
1 'polypeptide(L)' 'SGGALLDLEGKLIGVTTALAALEGYEKSVGYAIPIDDSTLRIINDLAAGLEAEYGFLGIEPGT' A
#
# COMPACT_ATOMS: atom_id res chain seq x y z
N SER A 1 9.71 -4.38 -6.79
CA SER A 1 9.00 -4.46 -5.51
C SER A 1 7.57 -4.90 -5.76
N GLY A 2 6.97 -5.73 -4.90
CA GLY A 2 5.59 -6.23 -5.08
C GLY A 2 5.32 -7.60 -4.46
N GLY A 3 6.13 -8.04 -3.49
CA GLY A 3 5.98 -9.36 -2.86
C GLY A 3 4.87 -9.38 -1.82
N ALA A 4 4.38 -10.57 -1.48
CA ALA A 4 3.42 -10.74 -0.40
C ALA A 4 4.07 -10.49 0.97
N LEU A 5 3.43 -9.67 1.79
CA LEU A 5 3.69 -9.58 3.23
C LEU A 5 2.62 -10.41 3.95
N LEU A 6 3.07 -11.44 4.66
CA LEU A 6 2.20 -12.39 5.36
C LEU A 6 2.38 -12.27 6.87
N ASP A 7 1.34 -12.53 7.65
CA ASP A 7 1.46 -12.79 9.09
C ASP A 7 1.91 -14.23 9.38
N LEU A 8 2.02 -14.58 10.67
CA LEU A 8 2.46 -15.90 11.11
C LEU A 8 1.47 -17.02 10.79
N GLU A 9 0.22 -16.68 10.47
CA GLU A 9 -0.84 -17.62 10.07
C GLU A 9 -0.90 -17.76 8.53
N GLY A 10 -0.04 -17.05 7.80
CA GLY A 10 0.00 -17.06 6.34
C GLY A 10 -1.05 -16.17 5.68
N LYS A 11 -1.73 -15.29 6.43
CA LYS A 11 -2.69 -14.35 5.87
C LYS A 11 -1.95 -13.20 5.18
N LEU A 12 -2.40 -12.84 3.99
CA LEU A 12 -1.90 -11.67 3.27
C LEU A 12 -2.33 -10.38 3.99
N ILE A 13 -1.34 -9.63 4.48
CA ILE A 13 -1.54 -8.37 5.21
C ILE A 13 -0.99 -7.14 4.47
N GLY A 14 -0.20 -7.34 3.41
CA GLY A 14 0.30 -6.24 2.59
C GLY A 14 1.06 -6.67 1.34
N VAL A 15 1.42 -5.69 0.52
CA VAL A 15 2.27 -5.83 -0.67
C VAL A 15 3.52 -4.99 -0.48
N THR A 16 4.69 -5.62 -0.52
CA THR A 16 5.96 -4.93 -0.25
C THR A 16 6.27 -3.89 -1.33
N THR A 17 6.60 -2.68 -0.89
CA THR A 17 7.05 -1.57 -1.75
C THR A 17 8.50 -1.20 -1.41
N ALA A 18 8.97 -0.06 -1.92
CA ALA A 18 10.35 0.40 -1.81
C ALA A 18 10.95 0.23 -0.42
N LEU A 19 12.25 -0.07 -0.38
CA LEU A 19 13.05 -0.05 0.83
C LEU A 19 13.29 1.41 1.23
N ALA A 20 13.25 1.70 2.53
CA ALA A 20 13.66 2.99 3.05
C ALA A 20 15.20 3.10 2.94
N ALA A 21 15.71 3.78 1.92
CA ALA A 21 17.11 4.15 1.86
C ALA A 21 17.32 5.48 2.61
N LEU A 22 17.44 5.41 3.94
CA LEU A 22 17.89 6.56 4.74
C LEU A 22 19.41 6.44 4.93
N GLU A 23 20.19 7.32 4.30
CA GLU A 23 21.64 7.38 4.49
C GLU A 23 21.99 7.53 5.98
N GLY A 24 22.90 6.69 6.47
CA GLY A 24 23.41 6.75 7.84
C GLY A 24 22.64 5.95 8.89
N TYR A 25 21.53 5.30 8.53
CA TYR A 25 20.85 4.34 9.40
C TYR A 25 21.02 2.92 8.87
N GLU A 26 21.74 2.07 9.61
CA GLU A 26 21.70 0.61 9.44
C GLU A 26 20.32 0.08 9.84
N LYS A 27 19.29 0.33 9.01
CA LYS A 27 17.93 -0.13 9.27
C LYS A 27 17.35 -0.76 8.03
N SER A 28 17.20 -2.08 8.06
CA SER A 28 16.44 -2.91 7.12
C SER A 28 14.94 -2.63 7.21
N VAL A 29 14.52 -1.38 6.99
CA VAL A 29 13.10 -0.99 7.03
C VAL A 29 12.53 -1.10 5.62
N GLY A 30 11.57 -2.00 5.46
CA GLY A 30 10.74 -2.11 4.26
C GLY A 30 9.38 -1.47 4.50
N TYR A 31 8.81 -0.89 3.46
CA TYR A 31 7.42 -0.43 3.46
C TYR A 31 6.53 -1.45 2.76
N ALA A 32 5.24 -1.46 3.10
CA ALA A 32 4.22 -2.24 2.41
C ALA A 32 2.93 -1.44 2.28
N ILE A 33 2.21 -1.65 1.18
CA ILE A 33 0.83 -1.20 1.02
C ILE A 33 -0.04 -2.21 1.79
N PRO A 34 -0.90 -1.76 2.73
CA PRO A 34 -1.74 -2.67 3.51
C PRO A 34 -2.81 -3.34 2.64
N ILE A 35 -3.23 -4.56 2.99
CA ILE A 35 -4.46 -5.15 2.44
C ILE A 35 -5.64 -4.80 3.34
N ASP A 36 -6.25 -3.65 3.05
CA ASP A 36 -7.48 -3.15 3.67
C ASP A 36 -8.63 -3.04 2.64
N ASP A 37 -9.83 -2.64 3.08
CA ASP A 37 -11.02 -2.57 2.23
C ASP A 37 -10.83 -1.63 1.03
N SER A 38 -10.14 -0.50 1.21
CA SER A 38 -9.84 0.46 0.15
C SER A 38 -8.92 -0.15 -0.91
N THR A 39 -7.86 -0.82 -0.47
CA THR A 39 -6.90 -1.49 -1.35
C THR A 39 -7.55 -2.67 -2.08
N LEU A 40 -8.38 -3.46 -1.39
CA LEU A 40 -9.14 -4.55 -1.97
C LEU A 40 -10.12 -4.06 -3.04
N ARG A 41 -10.81 -2.93 -2.80
CA ARG A 41 -11.66 -2.29 -3.82
C ARG A 41 -10.85 -1.98 -5.09
N ILE A 42 -9.70 -1.32 -4.95
CA ILE A 42 -8.84 -0.97 -6.09
C ILE A 42 -8.38 -2.22 -6.84
N ILE A 43 -7.97 -3.27 -6.12
CA ILE A 43 -7.56 -4.54 -6.74
C ILE A 43 -8.72 -5.15 -7.56
N ASN A 44 -9.94 -5.13 -7.02
CA ASN A 44 -11.12 -5.66 -7.70
C ASN A 44 -11.49 -4.85 -8.96
N ASP A 45 -11.41 -3.52 -8.88
CA ASP A 45 -11.67 -2.63 -10.02
C ASP A 45 -10.66 -2.91 -11.15
N LEU A 46 -9.36 -2.96 -10.82
CA LEU A 46 -8.31 -3.30 -11.77
C LEU A 46 -8.49 -4.70 -12.37
N ALA A 47 -8.88 -5.69 -11.56
CA ALA A 47 -9.14 -7.05 -12.02
C ALA A 47 -10.35 -7.13 -12.98
N ALA A 48 -11.32 -6.22 -12.83
CA ALA A 48 -12.45 -6.06 -13.74
C ALA A 48 -12.11 -5.27 -15.03
N GLY A 49 -10.86 -4.82 -15.17
CA GLY A 49 -10.41 -4.00 -16.31
C GLY A 49 -10.80 -2.52 -16.20
N LEU A 50 -11.20 -2.08 -15.00
CA LEU A 50 -11.48 -0.68 -14.70
C LEU A 50 -10.19 0.02 -14.25
N GLU A 51 -10.17 1.35 -14.35
CA GLU A 51 -9.09 2.16 -13.80
C GLU A 51 -9.29 2.43 -12.31
N ALA A 52 -8.20 2.63 -11.57
CA ALA A 52 -8.26 3.02 -10.17
C ALA A 52 -8.72 4.48 -10.06
N GLU A 53 -9.85 4.71 -9.39
CA GLU A 53 -10.41 6.05 -9.18
C GLU A 53 -10.17 6.54 -7.75
N TYR A 54 -9.82 7.83 -7.62
CA TYR A 54 -9.56 8.50 -6.34
C TYR A 54 -10.50 9.69 -6.18
N GLY A 55 -11.27 9.72 -5.09
CA GLY A 55 -12.06 10.89 -4.73
C GLY A 55 -11.18 12.01 -4.18
N PHE A 56 -11.38 13.24 -4.64
CA PHE A 56 -10.72 14.43 -4.10
C PHE A 56 -11.74 15.32 -3.40
N LEU A 57 -11.60 15.51 -2.08
CA LEU A 57 -12.56 16.28 -1.28
C LEU A 57 -12.50 17.79 -1.56
N GLY A 58 -11.36 18.31 -2.03
CA GLY A 58 -11.22 19.71 -2.43
C GLY A 58 -11.23 20.72 -1.28
N ILE A 59 -10.87 20.30 -0.06
CA ILE A 59 -10.69 21.19 1.09
C ILE A 59 -9.23 21.19 1.54
N GLU A 60 -8.78 22.31 2.09
CA GLU A 60 -7.45 22.45 2.69
C GLU A 60 -7.57 22.82 4.18
N PRO A 61 -6.59 22.44 5.02
CA PRO A 61 -6.54 22.89 6.40
C PRO A 61 -6.47 24.42 6.45
N GLY A 62 -7.31 25.05 7.27
CA GLY A 62 -7.16 26.48 7.57
C GLY A 62 -5.82 26.70 8.28
N THR A 63 -5.10 27.73 7.85
CA THR A 63 -3.85 28.20 8.48
C THR A 63 -4.11 28.79 9.86
#